data_AF-M1LM29-F1
#
_entry.id   AF-M1LM29-F1
#
_cell.length_a   1.000
_cell.length_b   1.000
_cell.length_c   1.000
_cell.angle_alpha   90.00
_cell.angle_beta   90.00
_cell.angle_gamma   90.00
#
_symmetry.space_group_name_H-M   'P 1'
#
loop_
_entity.id
_entity.type
_entity.pdbx_description
1 polymer ?
#
loop_
_entity_poly.entity_id
_entity_poly.type
_entity_poly.pdbx_seq_one_letter_code
_entity_poly.pdbx_strand_id
1 'polypeptide(L)' 'MRKLKLKNDEAIFKFNQAMEQARADLHKAIEIYGRDSNEVVIASQNLDTYINMIMKENF' A
#
# COMPACT_ATOMS: atom_id res chain seq x y z
N MET A 1 -6.75 24.65 13.08
CA MET A 1 -5.79 24.72 11.96
C MET A 1 -4.54 23.85 12.20
N ARG A 2 -3.60 24.18 13.10
CA ARG A 2 -2.34 23.39 13.30
C ARG A 2 -2.53 21.91 13.72
N LYS A 3 -3.48 21.61 14.60
CA LYS A 3 -3.75 20.22 15.06
C LYS A 3 -4.32 19.29 13.96
N LEU A 4 -5.08 19.83 13.01
CA LEU A 4 -5.61 19.08 11.87
C LEU A 4 -4.50 18.74 10.88
N LYS A 5 -3.59 19.69 10.64
CA LYS A 5 -2.44 19.50 9.76
C LYS A 5 -1.49 18.39 10.26
N LEU A 6 -1.15 18.41 11.56
CA LEU A 6 -0.31 17.37 12.19
C LEU A 6 -0.93 15.96 12.14
N LYS A 7 -2.25 15.84 12.33
CA LYS A 7 -2.95 14.56 12.21
C LYS A 7 -2.93 14.02 10.77
N ASN A 8 -2.98 14.91 9.78
CA ASN A 8 -2.88 14.54 8.38
C ASN A 8 -1.47 14.05 8.02
N ASP A 9 -0.45 14.72 8.54
CA ASP A 9 0.96 14.33 8.32
C ASP A 9 1.27 12.96 8.94
N GLU A 10 0.72 12.67 10.13
CA GLU A 10 0.85 11.37 10.79
C GLU A 10 0.12 10.24 10.03
N ALA A 11 -1.08 10.52 9.51
CA ALA A 11 -1.85 9.57 8.72
C ALA A 11 -1.12 9.21 7.41
N ILE A 12 -0.58 10.22 6.72
CA ILE A 12 0.24 10.03 5.50
C ILE A 12 1.51 9.23 5.83
N PHE A 13 2.18 9.53 6.93
CA PHE A 13 3.37 8.79 7.36
C PHE A 13 3.08 7.30 7.60
N LYS A 14 2.02 6.99 8.37
CA LYS A 14 1.60 5.62 8.63
C LYS A 14 1.17 4.89 7.36
N PHE A 15 0.49 5.58 6.46
CA PHE A 15 0.13 5.05 5.15
C PHE A 15 1.38 4.67 4.34
N ASN A 16 2.36 5.57 4.26
CA ASN A 16 3.62 5.29 3.56
C ASN A 16 4.36 4.07 4.15
N GLN A 17 4.41 3.94 5.48
CA GLN A 17 4.99 2.76 6.12
C GLN A 17 4.27 1.46 5.74
N ALA A 18 2.93 1.47 5.76
CA ALA A 18 2.14 0.31 5.37
C ALA A 18 2.35 -0.06 3.89
N MET A 19 2.49 0.94 3.02
CA MET A 19 2.77 0.76 1.60
C MET A 19 4.14 0.13 1.34
N GLU A 20 5.19 0.58 2.04
CA GLU A 20 6.52 -0.01 1.93
C GLU A 20 6.53 -1.47 2.39
N GLN A 21 5.83 -1.77 3.49
CA GLN A 21 5.70 -3.14 3.98
C GLN A 21 4.97 -4.04 2.96
N ALA A 22 3.84 -3.58 2.42
CA ALA A 22 3.07 -4.33 1.44
C ALA A 22 3.87 -4.59 0.14
N ARG A 23 4.70 -3.64 -0.29
CA ARG A 23 5.62 -3.83 -1.43
C ARG A 23 6.68 -4.88 -1.12
N ALA A 24 7.30 -4.83 0.06
CA ALA A 24 8.30 -5.81 0.47
C ALA A 24 7.71 -7.23 0.53
N ASP A 25 6.47 -7.37 1.03
CA ASP A 25 5.79 -8.66 1.10
C ASP A 25 5.39 -9.19 -0.27
N LEU A 26 4.96 -8.31 -1.20
CA LEU A 26 4.71 -8.69 -2.59
C LEU A 26 6.00 -9.17 -3.28
N HIS A 27 7.13 -8.51 -3.05
CA HIS A 27 8.43 -8.95 -3.58
C HIS A 27 8.81 -10.34 -3.08
N LYS A 28 8.67 -10.60 -1.77
CA LYS A 28 8.88 -11.95 -1.22
C LYS A 28 7.93 -12.98 -1.83
N ALA A 29 6.67 -12.63 -2.02
CA ALA A 29 5.70 -13.52 -2.64
C ALA A 29 6.10 -13.86 -4.09
N ILE A 30 6.59 -12.88 -4.85
CA ILE A 30 7.14 -13.09 -6.21
C ILE A 30 8.33 -14.05 -6.16
N GLU A 31 9.23 -13.91 -5.19
CA GLU A 31 10.40 -14.79 -5.06
C GLU A 31 10.01 -16.24 -4.71
N ILE A 32 8.99 -16.43 -3.87
CA ILE A 32 8.56 -17.76 -3.39
C ILE A 32 7.67 -18.48 -4.41
N TYR A 33 6.65 -17.78 -4.90
CA TYR A 33 5.57 -18.38 -5.70
C TYR A 33 5.74 -18.14 -7.20
N GLY A 34 6.61 -17.20 -7.58
CA GLY A 34 6.74 -16.74 -8.96
C GLY A 34 5.74 -15.64 -9.29
N ARG A 35 6.15 -14.75 -10.19
CA ARG A 35 5.39 -13.54 -10.58
C ARG A 35 3.98 -13.84 -11.07
N ASP A 36 3.81 -14.92 -11.83
CA ASP A 36 2.55 -15.25 -12.51
C ASP A 36 1.69 -16.22 -11.69
N SER A 37 2.07 -16.49 -10.43
CA SER A 37 1.23 -17.26 -9.51
C SER A 37 -0.06 -16.50 -9.19
N ASN A 38 -1.15 -17.24 -9.01
CA ASN A 38 -2.45 -16.65 -8.70
C ASN A 38 -2.40 -15.80 -7.42
N GLU A 39 -1.64 -16.26 -6.42
CA GLU A 39 -1.44 -15.59 -5.15
C GLU A 39 -0.79 -14.22 -5.33
N VAL A 40 0.27 -14.13 -6.16
CA VAL A 40 0.96 -12.87 -6.44
C VAL A 40 0.10 -11.94 -7.26
N VAL A 41 -0.63 -12.46 -8.25
CA VAL A 41 -1.56 -11.65 -9.05
C VAL A 41 -2.64 -11.03 -8.17
N ILE A 42 -3.25 -11.82 -7.27
CA ILE A 42 -4.26 -11.33 -6.32
C ILE A 42 -3.66 -10.30 -5.36
N ALA A 43 -2.48 -10.57 -4.80
CA ALA A 43 -1.80 -9.64 -3.90
C ALA A 43 -1.48 -8.30 -4.58
N SER A 44 -1.02 -8.34 -5.84
CA SER A 44 -0.76 -7.14 -6.65
C SER A 44 -2.04 -6.35 -6.91
N GLN A 45 -3.14 -7.02 -7.29
CA GLN A 45 -4.43 -6.35 -7.55
C GLN A 45 -5.01 -5.69 -6.30
N ASN A 46 -4.88 -6.35 -5.15
CA ASN A 46 -5.31 -5.79 -3.87
C ASN A 46 -4.49 -4.54 -3.50
N LEU A 47 -3.17 -4.58 -3.72
CA LEU A 47 -2.30 -3.43 -3.48
C LEU A 47 -2.67 -2.24 -4.38
N ASP A 48 -2.88 -2.48 -5.67
CA ASP A 48 -3.32 -1.46 -6.62
C ASP A 48 -4.68 -0.85 -6.24
N THR A 49 -5.61 -1.69 -5.80
CA THR A 49 -6.94 -1.24 -5.34
C THR A 49 -6.80 -0.33 -4.13
N TYR A 50 -5.96 -0.70 -3.16
CA TYR A 50 -5.73 0.08 -1.95
C TYR A 50 -5.09 1.45 -2.26
N ILE A 51 -4.08 1.49 -3.12
CA ILE A 51 -3.48 2.75 -3.58
C ILE A 51 -4.54 3.64 -4.23
N ASN A 52 -5.35 3.08 -5.12
CA ASN A 52 -6.36 3.84 -5.85
C ASN A 52 -7.47 4.39 -4.94
N MET A 53 -7.89 3.64 -3.91
CA MET A 53 -8.85 4.14 -2.91
C MET A 53 -8.27 5.33 -2.15
N ILE A 54 -7.04 5.20 -1.63
CA ILE A 54 -6.39 6.24 -0.84
C ILE A 54 -6.13 7.50 -1.67
N MET A 55 -5.71 7.35 -2.93
CA MET A 55 -5.47 8.51 -3.81
C MET A 55 -6.77 9.27 -4.14
N LYS A 56 -7.91 8.57 -4.24
CA LYS A 56 -9.22 9.21 -4.43
C LYS A 56 -9.77 9.89 -3.18
N GLU A 57 -9.42 9.40 -1.99
CA GLU A 57 -9.88 10.00 -0.74
C GLU A 57 -9.06 11.24 -0.34
N ASN A 58 -7.83 11.37 -0.85
CA ASN A 58 -6.89 12.43 -0.46
C ASN A 58 -6.67 13.54 -1.51
N PHE A 59 -7.26 13.44 -2.69
CA PHE A 59 -7.18 14.43 -3.78
C PHE A 59 -8.55 14.65 -4.43
#